data_AF-A0A7S2ZB45-F1
#
_entry.id   AF-A0A7S2ZB45-F1
#
_cell.length_a   1.000
_cell.length_b   1.000
_cell.length_c   1.000
_cell.angle_alpha   90.00
_cell.angle_beta   90.00
_cell.angle_gamma   90.00
#
_symmetry.space_group_name_H-M   'P 1'
#
loop_
_entity.id
_entity.type
_entity.pdbx_description
1 polymer ?
#
loop_
_entity_poly.entity_id
_entity_poly.type
_entity_poly.pdbx_seq_one_letter_code
_entity_poly.pdbx_strand_id
1 'polypeptide(L)'
;MAFRLLWKSPGFKTSLEFNLLPLLLLVFMDQVVIGDSDASGTWKLYDQKELELMMERERQEKARKEEEKRKIQEEADRANRERDLKASILPSEFFRTGEYEGKFSTYDEAGIPLTDDQHTELTKSKRKNLAKIHTAHVKNHEKWKKRNASQ
;
A
#
# COMPACT_ATOMS: atom_id res chain seq x y z
N MET A 1 24.58 25.63 -36.37
CA MET A 1 24.04 24.67 -35.37
C MET A 1 23.94 25.37 -34.02
N ALA A 2 22.90 25.02 -33.25
CA ALA A 2 22.56 25.41 -31.87
C ALA A 2 21.74 26.71 -31.67
N PHE A 3 20.42 26.50 -31.63
CA PHE A 3 19.36 27.37 -31.12
C PHE A 3 19.58 27.73 -29.64
N ARG A 4 19.50 29.02 -29.30
CA ARG A 4 19.30 29.51 -27.93
C ARG A 4 18.09 30.43 -27.91
N LEU A 5 16.89 29.85 -28.01
CA LEU A 5 15.65 30.58 -27.80
C LEU A 5 15.27 30.54 -26.31
N LEU A 6 15.56 31.69 -25.72
CA LEU A 6 15.02 32.28 -24.50
C LEU A 6 13.50 32.08 -24.40
N TRP A 7 13.03 31.29 -23.44
CA TRP A 7 11.68 31.42 -22.91
C TRP A 7 11.75 31.73 -21.41
N LYS A 8 11.51 33.00 -21.11
CA LYS A 8 11.20 33.54 -19.80
C LYS A 8 9.72 33.92 -19.85
N SER A 9 8.86 33.22 -19.13
CA SER A 9 7.57 33.77 -18.75
C SER A 9 7.19 33.32 -17.34
N PRO A 10 6.99 34.25 -16.40
CA PRO A 10 6.59 33.99 -15.03
C PRO A 10 5.07 34.17 -14.83
N GLY A 11 4.50 33.46 -13.86
CA GLY A 11 3.30 33.91 -13.15
C GLY A 11 1.96 33.38 -13.69
N PHE A 12 1.59 32.17 -13.29
CA PHE A 12 0.19 31.76 -13.29
C PHE A 12 -0.45 32.21 -11.97
N LYS A 13 -1.15 33.34 -12.01
CA LYS A 13 -2.07 33.78 -10.95
C LYS A 13 -3.46 33.24 -11.27
N THR A 14 -4.01 32.42 -10.39
CA THR A 14 -5.47 32.29 -10.23
C THR A 14 -5.76 32.27 -8.74
N SER A 15 -6.06 33.47 -8.22
CA SER A 15 -6.64 33.68 -6.90
C SER A 15 -8.14 33.40 -6.96
N LEU A 16 -8.62 32.71 -5.94
CA LEU A 16 -9.96 32.78 -5.34
C LEU A 16 -11.18 32.80 -6.28
N GLU A 17 -11.91 31.69 -6.31
CA GLU A 17 -13.37 31.73 -6.24
C GLU A 17 -13.83 30.65 -5.25
N PHE A 18 -14.27 31.15 -4.10
CA PHE A 18 -15.38 30.69 -3.27
C PHE A 18 -15.49 29.23 -2.78
N ASN A 19 -15.20 29.11 -1.48
CA ASN A 19 -15.83 28.19 -0.55
C ASN A 19 -17.36 28.13 -0.72
N LEU A 20 -17.92 26.94 -0.91
CA LEU A 20 -19.22 26.56 -0.32
C LEU A 20 -19.42 25.03 -0.37
N LEU A 21 -19.02 24.34 0.70
CA LEU A 21 -19.67 23.09 1.13
C LEU A 21 -20.96 23.47 1.90
N PRO A 22 -21.91 22.55 2.21
CA PRO A 22 -22.14 21.16 1.79
C PRO A 22 -23.63 20.85 1.47
N LEU A 23 -23.97 19.57 1.25
CA LEU A 23 -25.31 18.98 1.45
C LEU A 23 -26.46 19.46 0.53
N LEU A 24 -26.61 18.80 -0.62
CA LEU A 24 -27.95 18.39 -1.04
C LEU A 24 -27.89 16.99 -1.66
N LEU A 25 -28.37 16.06 -0.84
CA LEU A 25 -29.07 14.85 -1.21
C LEU A 25 -29.73 14.97 -2.59
N LEU A 26 -29.13 14.36 -3.61
CA LEU A 26 -29.91 13.76 -4.68
C LEU A 26 -29.29 12.40 -4.93
N VAL A 27 -29.89 11.41 -4.28
CA VAL A 27 -29.91 10.02 -4.71
C VAL A 27 -30.29 10.06 -6.18
N PHE A 28 -29.29 10.02 -7.05
CA PHE A 28 -29.48 9.99 -8.48
C PHE A 28 -30.00 8.60 -8.80
N MET A 29 -31.33 8.48 -8.76
CA MET A 29 -32.12 7.71 -9.71
C MET A 29 -31.39 6.48 -10.26
N ASP A 30 -31.34 5.42 -9.44
CA ASP A 30 -31.35 4.06 -9.96
C ASP A 30 -32.71 3.82 -10.62
N GLN A 31 -32.89 4.39 -11.82
CA GLN A 31 -33.89 3.92 -12.75
C GLN A 31 -33.20 2.95 -13.70
N VAL A 32 -32.80 1.81 -13.14
CA VAL A 32 -32.57 0.61 -13.92
C VAL A 32 -33.95 0.15 -14.42
N VAL A 33 -34.33 0.63 -15.61
CA VAL A 33 -35.36 -0.02 -16.42
C VAL A 33 -34.74 -1.30 -16.95
N ILE A 34 -34.82 -2.38 -16.17
CA ILE A 34 -34.76 -3.73 -16.74
C ILE A 34 -36.12 -3.97 -17.37
N GLY A 35 -36.23 -3.61 -18.65
CA GLY A 35 -37.32 -4.07 -19.49
C GLY A 35 -37.02 -5.48 -19.96
N ASP A 36 -37.31 -6.48 -19.12
CA ASP A 36 -37.40 -7.87 -19.57
C ASP A 36 -38.79 -8.06 -20.19
N SER A 37 -38.90 -7.76 -21.48
CA SER A 37 -40.07 -8.09 -22.30
C SER A 37 -39.83 -9.43 -23.01
N ASP A 38 -39.79 -10.49 -22.22
CA ASP A 38 -39.90 -11.86 -22.69
C ASP A 38 -41.05 -12.52 -21.90
N ALA A 39 -42.28 -12.22 -22.31
CA ALA A 39 -43.50 -12.85 -21.83
C ALA A 39 -43.67 -14.31 -22.30
N SER A 40 -42.56 -15.06 -22.34
CA SER A 40 -42.52 -16.50 -22.30
C SER A 40 -41.48 -16.88 -21.27
N GLY A 41 -41.85 -16.73 -19.99
CA GLY A 41 -41.07 -17.21 -18.86
C GLY A 41 -40.77 -18.68 -19.07
N THR A 42 -39.62 -18.97 -19.65
CA THR A 42 -39.11 -20.32 -19.79
C THR A 42 -38.53 -20.64 -18.44
N TRP A 43 -39.42 -20.99 -17.50
CA TRP A 43 -39.03 -21.54 -16.22
C TRP A 43 -38.23 -22.80 -16.55
N LYS A 44 -36.91 -22.69 -16.48
CA LYS A 44 -36.03 -23.84 -16.57
C LYS A 44 -36.29 -24.62 -15.29
N LEU A 45 -37.24 -25.54 -15.37
CA LEU A 45 -37.57 -26.46 -14.30
C LEU A 45 -36.43 -27.46 -14.22
N TYR A 46 -35.38 -27.08 -13.49
CA TYR A 46 -34.31 -28.00 -13.14
C TYR A 46 -34.88 -29.05 -12.18
N ASP A 47 -34.51 -30.31 -12.38
CA ASP A 47 -34.85 -31.37 -11.44
C ASP A 47 -34.26 -31.02 -10.06
N GLN A 48 -34.96 -31.33 -8.97
CA GLN A 48 -34.59 -30.92 -7.61
C GLN A 48 -33.13 -31.30 -7.29
N LYS A 49 -32.68 -32.44 -7.80
CA LYS A 49 -31.30 -32.95 -7.66
C LYS A 49 -30.26 -32.11 -8.40
N GLU A 50 -30.59 -31.54 -9.56
CA GLU A 50 -29.67 -30.70 -10.32
C GLU A 50 -29.46 -29.35 -9.62
N LEU A 51 -30.51 -28.81 -9.02
CA LEU A 51 -30.43 -27.56 -8.24
C LEU A 51 -29.55 -27.75 -7.00
N GLU A 52 -29.71 -28.87 -6.29
CA GLU A 52 -28.87 -29.23 -5.15
C GLU A 52 -27.39 -29.36 -5.56
N LEU A 53 -27.11 -29.99 -6.70
CA LEU A 53 -25.75 -30.12 -7.23
C LEU A 53 -25.12 -28.78 -7.61
N MET A 54 -25.88 -27.86 -8.20
CA MET A 54 -25.39 -26.51 -8.53
C MET A 54 -25.12 -25.69 -7.27
N MET A 55 -26.03 -25.72 -6.29
CA MET A 55 -25.84 -25.04 -5.01
C MET A 55 -24.62 -25.56 -4.25
N GLU A 56 -24.37 -26.87 -4.27
CA GLU A 56 -23.21 -27.47 -3.63
C GLU A 56 -21.90 -27.02 -4.31
N ARG A 57 -21.86 -26.98 -5.65
CA ARG A 57 -20.71 -26.44 -6.39
C ARG A 57 -20.44 -24.98 -6.08
N GLU A 58 -21.48 -24.15 -6.01
CA GLU A 58 -21.35 -22.74 -5.62
C GLU A 58 -20.85 -22.58 -4.18
N ARG A 59 -21.38 -23.38 -3.24
CA ARG A 59 -20.92 -23.35 -1.84
C ARG A 59 -19.46 -23.76 -1.72
N GLN A 60 -19.05 -24.79 -2.46
CA GLN A 60 -17.65 -25.22 -2.49
C GLN A 60 -16.74 -24.16 -3.10
N GLU A 61 -17.16 -23.50 -4.17
CA GLU A 61 -16.38 -22.42 -4.77
C GLU A 61 -16.30 -21.17 -3.87
N LYS A 62 -17.41 -20.81 -3.21
CA LYS A 62 -17.45 -19.72 -2.23
C LYS A 62 -16.57 -20.03 -1.02
N ALA A 63 -16.64 -21.26 -0.49
CA ALA A 63 -15.81 -21.70 0.62
C ALA A 63 -14.31 -21.68 0.27
N ARG A 64 -13.93 -22.13 -0.93
CA ARG A 64 -12.54 -22.06 -1.40
C ARG A 64 -12.05 -20.61 -1.53
N LYS A 65 -12.87 -19.73 -2.11
CA LYS A 65 -12.54 -18.30 -2.24
C LYS A 65 -12.43 -17.61 -0.88
N GLU A 66 -13.28 -17.96 0.07
CA GLU A 66 -13.23 -17.41 1.42
C GLU A 66 -12.00 -17.90 2.18
N GLU A 67 -11.65 -19.19 2.08
CA GLU A 67 -10.44 -19.72 2.69
C GLU A 67 -9.17 -19.07 2.11
N GLU A 68 -9.12 -18.87 0.80
CA GLU A 68 -8.00 -18.16 0.14
C GLU A 68 -7.92 -16.69 0.57
N LYS A 69 -9.05 -15.99 0.61
CA LYS A 69 -9.11 -14.61 1.12
C LYS A 69 -8.67 -14.52 2.58
N ARG A 70 -9.07 -15.47 3.41
CA ARG A 70 -8.67 -15.52 4.83
C ARG A 70 -7.17 -15.74 4.97
N LYS A 71 -6.57 -16.65 4.19
CA LYS A 71 -5.11 -16.85 4.17
C LYS A 71 -4.37 -15.59 3.75
N ILE A 72 -4.82 -14.93 2.68
CA ILE A 72 -4.24 -13.67 2.19
C ILE A 72 -4.36 -12.55 3.24
N GLN A 73 -5.53 -12.44 3.88
CA GLN A 73 -5.76 -11.43 4.91
C GLN A 73 -4.88 -11.67 6.14
N GLU A 74 -4.75 -12.91 6.61
CA GLU A 74 -3.89 -13.26 7.74
C GLU A 74 -2.39 -13.02 7.45
N GLU A 75 -1.95 -13.21 6.20
CA GLU A 75 -0.59 -12.90 5.77
C GLU A 75 -0.38 -11.38 5.66
N ALA A 76 -1.36 -10.65 5.12
CA ALA A 76 -1.32 -9.19 5.06
C ALA A 76 -1.29 -8.55 6.44
N ASP A 77 -2.05 -9.08 7.39
CA ASP A 77 -2.09 -8.60 8.78
C ASP A 77 -0.82 -8.94 9.55
N ARG A 78 -0.17 -10.07 9.23
CA ARG A 78 1.18 -10.37 9.75
C ARG A 78 2.23 -9.42 9.18
N ALA A 79 2.23 -9.22 7.86
CA ALA A 79 3.15 -8.30 7.19
C ALA A 79 2.99 -6.85 7.66
N ASN A 80 1.76 -6.40 7.93
CA ASN A 80 1.51 -5.06 8.46
C ASN A 80 2.02 -4.92 9.90
N ARG A 81 1.79 -5.92 10.77
CA ARG A 81 2.34 -5.90 12.13
C ARG A 81 3.87 -5.87 12.14
N GLU A 82 4.52 -6.66 11.29
CA GLU A 82 5.98 -6.63 11.15
C GLU A 82 6.49 -5.29 10.63
N ARG A 83 5.79 -4.67 9.67
CA ARG A 83 6.11 -3.32 9.18
C ARG A 83 5.97 -2.27 10.26
N ASP A 84 4.93 -2.36 11.09
CA ASP A 84 4.69 -1.41 12.17
C ASP A 84 5.73 -1.55 13.30
N LEU A 85 6.12 -2.79 13.63
CA LEU A 85 7.23 -3.05 14.55
C LEU A 85 8.55 -2.50 13.99
N LYS A 86 8.86 -2.78 12.71
CA LYS A 86 10.04 -2.24 12.03
C LYS A 86 10.00 -0.70 11.92
N ALA A 87 8.82 -0.11 11.74
CA ALA A 87 8.65 1.34 11.67
C ALA A 87 8.71 2.04 13.02
N SER A 88 8.47 1.32 14.13
CA SER A 88 8.60 1.86 15.49
C SER A 88 10.07 2.08 15.90
N ILE A 89 11.01 1.34 15.31
CA ILE A 89 12.43 1.44 15.63
C ILE A 89 12.96 2.81 15.20
N LEU A 90 13.81 3.43 16.02
CA LEU A 90 14.44 4.70 15.69
C LEU A 90 15.39 4.51 14.49
N PRO A 91 15.43 5.44 13.52
CA PRO A 91 16.30 5.29 12.34
C PRO A 91 17.79 5.07 12.68
N SER A 92 18.28 5.67 13.77
CA SER A 92 19.65 5.50 14.27
C SER A 92 19.94 4.09 14.81
N GLU A 93 18.93 3.43 15.36
CA GLU A 93 19.05 2.08 15.94
C GLU A 93 18.75 0.98 14.93
N PHE A 94 18.15 1.32 13.79
CA PHE A 94 17.74 0.35 12.78
C PHE A 94 18.86 -0.58 12.28
N PHE A 95 20.08 -0.06 12.11
CA PHE A 95 21.24 -0.88 11.71
C PHE A 95 21.99 -1.50 12.89
N ARG A 96 21.58 -1.19 14.12
CA ARG A 96 22.13 -1.77 15.36
C ARG A 96 21.28 -2.94 15.87
N THR A 97 19.99 -2.95 15.54
CA THR A 97 19.03 -3.98 15.98
C THR A 97 18.54 -4.86 14.83
N GLY A 98 18.20 -6.11 15.11
CA GLY A 98 17.50 -7.00 14.16
C GLY A 98 18.44 -7.70 13.18
N GLU A 99 18.09 -7.73 11.90
CA GLU A 99 18.79 -8.52 10.86
C GLU A 99 20.23 -8.04 10.55
N TYR A 100 20.61 -6.87 11.07
CA TYR A 100 21.93 -6.24 10.89
C TYR A 100 22.79 -6.24 12.15
N GLU A 101 22.28 -6.79 13.25
CA GLU A 101 23.01 -6.94 14.51
C GLU A 101 24.27 -7.80 14.28
N GLY A 102 25.44 -7.29 14.72
CA GLY A 102 26.72 -7.96 14.55
C GLY A 102 27.31 -7.95 13.14
N LYS A 103 26.66 -7.29 12.15
CA LYS A 103 27.21 -7.18 10.78
C LYS A 103 28.10 -5.97 10.57
N PHE A 104 27.98 -4.95 11.41
CA PHE A 104 28.69 -3.70 11.25
C PHE A 104 29.31 -3.29 12.57
N SER A 105 30.54 -2.79 12.53
CA SER A 105 31.32 -2.43 13.73
C SER A 105 31.22 -0.93 14.01
N THR A 106 31.48 -0.10 12.99
CA THR A 106 31.49 1.37 13.14
C THR A 106 30.33 2.00 12.39
N TYR A 107 29.69 3.00 13.01
CA TYR A 107 28.56 3.75 12.47
C TYR A 107 28.88 5.25 12.43
N ASP A 108 28.35 5.94 11.42
CA ASP A 108 28.43 7.40 11.27
C ASP A 108 27.41 8.12 12.18
N GLU A 109 27.49 9.45 12.30
CA GLU A 109 26.56 10.29 13.08
C GLU A 109 25.10 10.13 12.64
N ALA A 110 24.89 9.84 11.35
CA ALA A 110 23.58 9.55 10.78
C ALA A 110 23.08 8.12 11.06
N GLY A 111 23.87 7.27 11.74
CA GLY A 111 23.56 5.86 12.01
C GLY A 111 23.84 4.91 10.84
N ILE A 112 24.53 5.37 9.79
CA ILE A 112 24.87 4.54 8.62
C ILE A 112 26.16 3.76 8.91
N PRO A 113 26.21 2.43 8.68
CA PRO A 113 27.41 1.65 8.94
C PRO A 113 28.54 1.97 7.95
N LEU A 114 29.75 2.10 8.48
CA LEU A 114 30.96 2.51 7.76
C LEU A 114 31.90 1.33 7.49
N THR A 115 32.01 0.42 8.46
CA THR A 115 32.85 -0.78 8.41
C THR A 115 32.01 -2.04 8.61
N ASP A 116 32.38 -3.10 7.89
CA ASP A 116 31.84 -4.45 8.07
C ASP A 116 32.42 -5.09 9.36
N ASP A 117 31.92 -6.24 9.76
CA ASP A 117 32.41 -7.02 10.92
C ASP A 117 33.93 -7.27 10.85
N GLN A 118 34.45 -7.47 9.64
CA GLN A 118 35.88 -7.66 9.37
C GLN A 118 36.71 -6.37 9.32
N HIS A 119 36.18 -5.24 9.82
CA HIS A 119 36.84 -3.92 9.78
C HIS A 119 37.21 -3.44 8.37
N THR A 120 36.66 -4.07 7.33
CA THR A 120 36.88 -3.68 5.95
C THR A 120 35.93 -2.52 5.61
N GLU A 121 36.46 -1.46 5.00
CA GLU A 121 35.64 -0.33 4.57
C GLU A 121 34.59 -0.78 3.55
N LEU A 122 33.32 -0.42 3.80
CA LEU A 122 32.24 -0.72 2.87
C LEU A 122 32.49 -0.04 1.52
N THR A 123 32.39 -0.82 0.45
CA THR A 123 32.49 -0.29 -0.92
C THR A 123 31.46 0.82 -1.16
N LYS A 124 31.83 1.83 -1.97
CA LYS A 124 30.98 3.01 -2.25
C LYS A 124 29.55 2.64 -2.67
N SER A 125 29.40 1.55 -3.44
CA SER A 125 28.10 1.02 -3.86
C SER A 125 27.26 0.48 -2.70
N LYS A 126 27.86 -0.31 -1.79
CA LYS A 126 27.17 -0.84 -0.60
C LYS A 126 26.74 0.30 0.32
N ARG A 127 27.62 1.27 0.57
CA ARG A 127 27.32 2.45 1.39
C ARG A 127 26.15 3.26 0.83
N LYS A 128 26.12 3.48 -0.49
CA LYS A 128 25.00 4.16 -1.16
C LYS A 128 23.68 3.39 -1.01
N ASN A 129 23.71 2.06 -1.06
CA ASN A 129 22.52 1.23 -0.85
C ASN A 129 22.03 1.31 0.60
N LEU A 130 22.93 1.25 1.58
CA LEU A 130 22.60 1.42 3.00
C LEU A 130 22.00 2.80 3.29
N ALA A 131 22.55 3.87 2.68
CA ALA A 131 21.98 5.21 2.79
C ALA A 131 20.56 5.30 2.19
N LYS A 132 20.29 4.61 1.08
CA LYS A 132 18.93 4.52 0.50
C LYS A 132 17.96 3.80 1.44
N ILE A 133 18.38 2.69 2.04
CA ILE A 133 17.56 1.94 3.02
C ILE A 133 17.27 2.83 4.24
N HIS A 134 18.29 3.52 4.76
CA HIS A 134 18.13 4.45 5.88
C HIS A 134 17.11 5.55 5.57
N THR A 135 17.27 6.25 4.44
CA THR A 135 16.36 7.34 4.05
C THR A 135 14.93 6.86 3.81
N ALA A 136 14.73 5.64 3.29
CA ALA A 136 13.41 5.03 3.18
C ALA A 136 12.80 4.75 4.57
N HIS A 137 13.60 4.24 5.51
CA HIS A 137 13.13 3.99 6.86
C HIS A 137 12.79 5.27 7.61
N VAL A 138 13.60 6.34 7.53
CA VAL A 138 13.29 7.65 8.13
C VAL A 138 11.90 8.13 7.69
N LYS A 139 11.60 8.06 6.39
CA LYS A 139 10.28 8.43 5.86
C LYS A 139 9.15 7.55 6.41
N ASN A 140 9.38 6.25 6.54
CA ASN A 140 8.39 5.34 7.11
C ASN A 140 8.16 5.61 8.61
N HIS A 141 9.22 5.87 9.36
CA HIS A 141 9.17 6.21 10.78
C HIS A 141 8.47 7.57 11.00
N GLU A 142 8.71 8.57 10.15
CA GLU A 142 7.97 9.84 10.17
C GLU A 142 6.48 9.66 9.90
N LYS A 143 6.11 8.82 8.92
CA LYS A 143 4.71 8.49 8.64
C LYS A 143 4.05 7.78 9.83
N TRP A 144 4.75 6.83 10.44
CA TRP A 144 4.30 6.12 11.64
C TRP A 144 4.10 7.09 12.81
N LYS A 145 5.06 8.00 13.05
CA LYS A 145 4.93 9.07 14.05
C LYS A 145 3.72 9.96 13.80
N LYS A 146 3.49 10.39 12.56
CA LYS A 146 2.31 11.21 12.21
C LYS A 146 0.99 10.46 12.46
N ARG A 147 0.91 9.19 12.08
CA ARG A 147 -0.27 8.34 12.31
C ARG A 147 -0.56 8.18 13.81
N ASN A 148 0.46 7.87 14.61
CA ASN A 148 0.30 7.66 16.04
C ASN A 148 0.10 8.96 16.83
N ALA A 149 0.66 10.08 16.38
CA ALA A 149 0.42 11.38 17.00
C ALA A 149 -1.00 11.92 16.74
N SER A 150 -1.70 11.38 15.74
CA SER A 150 -3.07 11.78 15.38
C SER A 150 -4.14 10.85 16.00
N GLN A 151 -3.72 9.78 16.69
CA GLN A 151 -4.57 8.85 17.43
C GLN A 151 -4.61 9.26 18.91
#